data_AF-A0A8T5LSC9-F1
#
_entry.id   AF-A0A8T5LSC9-F1
#
_cell.length_a   1.000
_cell.length_b   1.000
_cell.length_c   1.000
_cell.angle_alpha   90.00
_cell.angle_beta   90.00
_cell.angle_gamma   90.00
#
_symmetry.space_group_name_H-M   'P 1'
#
loop_
_entity.id
_entity.type
_entity.pdbx_description
1 polymer ?
#
loop_
_entity_poly.entity_id
_entity_poly.type
_entity_poly.pdbx_seq_one_letter_code
_entity_poly.pdbx_strand_id
1 'polypeptide(L)' 'GLASALEKLESATKHVPLKVNSQTETTAHLFISNPFRGKGLWKIFSTHPPVEERVKRLQSLNF' A
#
# COMPACT_ATOMS: atom_id res chain seq x y z
N GLY A 1 4.40 17.59 4.85
CA GLY A 1 5.60 16.93 4.28
C GLY A 1 5.24 15.58 3.66
N LEU A 2 6.21 14.93 3.02
CA LEU A 2 6.02 13.68 2.28
C LEU A 2 5.42 12.53 3.11
N ALA A 3 5.79 12.43 4.40
CA ALA A 3 5.23 11.43 5.32
C ALA A 3 3.70 11.53 5.44
N SER A 4 3.17 12.74 5.66
CA SER A 4 1.71 12.99 5.75
C SER A 4 0.99 12.72 4.42
N ALA A 5 1.64 12.98 3.28
CA ALA A 5 1.07 12.65 1.97
C ALA A 5 0.92 11.14 1.78
N LEU A 6 1.91 10.35 2.22
CA LEU A 6 1.85 8.89 2.18
C LEU A 6 0.78 8.31 3.10
N GLU A 7 0.65 8.82 4.33
CA GLU A 7 -0.42 8.42 5.25
C GLU A 7 -1.81 8.68 4.66
N LYS A 8 -2.01 9.83 4.00
CA LYS A 8 -3.29 10.16 3.36
C LYS A 8 -3.62 9.23 2.20
N LEU A 9 -2.64 8.90 1.35
CA LEU A 9 -2.83 7.96 0.25
C LEU A 9 -3.16 6.55 0.75
N GLU A 10 -2.48 6.11 1.80
CA GLU A 10 -2.75 4.81 2.43
C GLU A 10 -4.14 4.77 3.07
N SER A 11 -4.49 5.83 3.80
CA SER A 11 -5.83 5.95 4.40
C SER A 11 -6.91 5.93 3.33
N ALA A 12 -6.76 6.69 2.24
CA ALA A 12 -7.71 6.73 1.13
C ALA A 12 -7.88 5.36 0.44
N THR A 13 -6.79 4.61 0.25
CA THR A 13 -6.85 3.25 -0.32
C THR A 13 -7.47 2.24 0.63
N LYS A 14 -7.36 2.42 1.96
CA LYS A 14 -8.03 1.58 2.97
C LYS A 14 -9.53 1.90 3.10
N HIS A 15 -9.95 3.14 2.84
CA HIS A 15 -11.35 3.57 2.98
C HIS A 15 -12.29 3.00 1.91
N VAL A 16 -11.78 2.74 0.70
CA VAL A 16 -12.57 2.15 -0.39
C VAL A 16 -11.90 0.85 -0.82
N PRO A 17 -12.05 -0.23 -0.03
CA PRO A 17 -11.52 -1.52 -0.43
C PRO A 17 -12.24 -2.00 -1.69
N LEU A 18 -11.46 -2.27 -2.74
CA LEU A 18 -11.97 -2.87 -3.97
C LEU A 18 -12.57 -4.24 -3.66
N LYS A 19 -13.78 -4.49 -4.17
CA LYS A 19 -14.44 -5.78 -4.01
C LYS A 19 -13.72 -6.82 -4.87
N VAL A 20 -12.94 -7.68 -4.24
CA VAL A 20 -12.20 -8.76 -4.90
C VAL A 20 -13.20 -9.73 -5.52
N ASN A 21 -13.18 -9.81 -6.85
CA ASN A 21 -13.92 -10.75 -7.68
C ASN A 21 -13.09 -11.12 -8.93
N SER A 22 -13.57 -12.07 -9.73
CA SER A 22 -12.84 -12.57 -10.92
C SER A 22 -12.50 -11.47 -11.95
N GLN A 23 -13.30 -10.40 -12.04
CA GLN A 23 -13.03 -9.27 -12.94
C GLN A 23 -11.87 -8.40 -12.42
N THR A 24 -11.81 -8.17 -11.11
CA THR A 24 -10.68 -7.45 -10.48
C THR A 24 -9.38 -8.24 -10.52
N GLU A 25 -9.43 -9.58 -10.43
CA GLU A 25 -8.26 -10.45 -10.57
C GLU A 25 -7.72 -10.46 -12.00
N THR A 26 -8.61 -10.50 -13.00
CA THR A 26 -8.21 -10.46 -14.40
C THR A 26 -7.50 -9.14 -14.75
N THR A 27 -7.89 -8.03 -14.10
CA THR A 27 -7.31 -6.69 -14.29
C THR A 27 -6.21 -6.35 -13.29
N ALA A 28 -5.76 -7.31 -12.48
CA ALA A 28 -4.75 -7.14 -11.43
C ALA A 28 -3.47 -6.42 -11.88
N HIS A 29 -3.04 -6.69 -13.11
CA HIS A 29 -1.82 -6.15 -13.72
C HIS A 29 -1.91 -4.66 -14.07
N LEU A 30 -3.11 -4.07 -14.08
CA LEU A 30 -3.33 -2.65 -14.31
C LEU A 30 -3.26 -1.81 -13.03
N PHE A 31 -3.26 -2.44 -11.85
CA PHE A 31 -3.25 -1.72 -10.59
C PHE A 31 -1.85 -1.22 -10.24
N ILE A 32 -1.77 0.06 -9.89
CA ILE A 32 -0.55 0.70 -9.36
C ILE A 32 -0.11 0.02 -8.05
N SER A 33 -1.07 -0.52 -7.30
CA SER A 33 -0.78 -1.34 -6.12
C SER A 33 -1.74 -2.51 -6.02
N ASN A 34 -1.20 -3.71 -5.82
CA ASN A 34 -1.99 -4.93 -5.70
C ASN A 34 -3.07 -4.79 -4.61
N PRO A 35 -4.37 -4.81 -4.95
CA PRO A 35 -5.46 -4.71 -3.97
C PRO A 35 -5.66 -6.00 -3.17
N PHE A 36 -5.10 -7.13 -3.61
CA PHE A 36 -5.14 -8.42 -2.90
C PHE A 36 -4.18 -8.49 -1.71
N ARG A 37 -3.84 -7.34 -1.10
CA ARG A 37 -2.94 -7.18 0.05
C ARG A 37 -3.51 -7.88 1.29
N GLY A 38 -3.34 -9.20 1.35
CA GLY A 38 -3.57 -10.01 2.54
C GLY A 38 -2.38 -9.89 3.50
N LYS A 39 -2.67 -9.60 4.77
CA LYS A 39 -1.70 -9.64 5.87
C LYS A 39 -1.05 -11.04 5.93
N GLY A 40 0.28 -11.15 5.80
CA GLY A 40 1.00 -12.42 5.81
C GLY A 40 2.48 -12.29 5.39
N LEU A 41 3.11 -13.43 5.06
CA LEU A 41 4.52 -13.57 4.62
C LEU A 41 4.87 -12.79 3.34
N TRP A 42 3.99 -11.96 2.79
CA TRP A 42 4.23 -11.13 1.61
C TRP A 42 5.23 -9.98 1.84
N LYS A 43 5.66 -9.74 3.08
CA LYS A 43 6.71 -8.77 3.40
C LYS A 43 8.05 -9.12 2.74
N ILE A 44 8.32 -10.41 2.51
CA ILE A 44 9.55 -10.89 1.81
C ILE A 44 9.46 -10.84 0.28
N PHE A 45 8.27 -10.68 -0.29
CA PHE A 45 8.07 -10.59 -1.75
C PHE A 45 7.67 -9.18 -2.21
N SER A 46 7.65 -8.20 -1.30
CA SER A 46 7.38 -6.81 -1.65
C SER A 46 8.67 -6.15 -2.14
N THR A 47 8.65 -5.64 -3.38
CA THR A 47 9.76 -4.85 -3.94
C THR A 47 9.96 -3.52 -3.22
N HIS A 48 9.00 -3.12 -2.37
CA HIS A 48 9.05 -1.91 -1.57
C HIS A 48 8.63 -2.21 -0.12
N PRO A 49 9.24 -1.56 0.88
CA PRO A 49 8.82 -1.67 2.27
C PRO A 49 7.37 -1.16 2.43
N PRO A 50 6.61 -1.70 3.40
CA PRO A 50 5.24 -1.29 3.66
C PRO A 50 5.13 0.21 3.98
N VAL A 51 3.95 0.80 3.74
CA VAL A 51 3.75 2.25 3.83
C VAL A 51 4.03 2.75 5.25
N GLU A 52 3.63 2.02 6.28
CA GLU A 52 3.92 2.39 7.67
C GLU A 52 5.44 2.50 7.94
N GLU A 53 6.24 1.60 7.34
CA GLU A 53 7.70 1.62 7.48
C GLU A 53 8.34 2.75 6.66
N ARG A 54 7.75 3.13 5.53
CA ARG A 54 8.15 4.30 4.73
C ARG A 54 7.88 5.60 5.48
N VAL A 55 6.71 5.73 6.08
CA VAL A 55 6.32 6.88 6.91
C VAL A 55 7.26 7.03 8.09
N LYS A 56 7.52 5.93 8.82
CA LYS A 56 8.46 5.94 9.95
C LYS A 56 9.87 6.39 9.54
N ARG A 57 10.40 5.90 8.42
CA ARG A 57 11.69 6.35 7.89
C ARG A 57 11.68 7.83 7.56
N LEU A 58 10.64 8.33 6.89
CA LEU A 58 10.53 9.74 6.55
C LEU A 58 10.43 10.63 7.79
N GLN A 59 9.66 10.23 8.79
CA GLN A 59 9.60 10.93 10.08
C GLN A 59 10.97 10.95 10.77
N SER A 60 11.73 9.85 10.70
CA SER A 60 13.08 9.79 11.29
C SER A 60 14.15 10.59 10.54
N LEU A 61 13.96 10.86 9.25
CA LEU A 61 14.88 11.68 8.45
C LEU A 61 14.61 13.17 8.62
N ASN A 62 13.37 13.51 8.94
CA ASN A 62 12.87 14.87 8.97
C ASN A 62 12.99 15.49 10.36
N PHE A 63 14.12 15.22 11.04
CA PHE A 63 14.52 15.81 12.34
C PHE A 63 14.15 17.29 12.42
#